data_AF-A0A9W6PBM0-F1
#
_entry.id   AF-A0A9W6PBM0-F1
#
_cell.length_a   1.000
_cell.length_b   1.000
_cell.length_c   1.000
_cell.angle_alpha   90.00
_cell.angle_beta   90.00
_cell.angle_gamma   90.00
#
_symmetry.space_group_name_H-M   'P 1'
#
loop_
_entity.id
_entity.type
_entity.pdbx_description
1 polymer ?
#
loop_
_entity_poly.entity_id
_entity_poly.type
_entity_poly.pdbx_seq_one_letter_code
_entity_poly.pdbx_strand_id
1 'polypeptide(L)'
;MEASVRLTSDGFSAFFGLVKESPNVSGYQVARKSFESDLKELVEILPGLRGIFRRTVEGAAEGGDRELVFRSGESIHLERADGGSVVLSLEAPLLEAIVEELEIVRGRLGDTELRTRTGIEAPVVDSLMAGLRTAIPGHRS
;
A
#
# COMPACT_ATOMS: atom_id res chain seq x y z
N MET A 1 1.66 -18.07 0.28
CA MET A 1 0.28 -17.95 0.78
C MET A 1 -0.16 -16.55 0.42
N GLU A 2 -1.35 -16.40 -0.15
CA GLU A 2 -1.88 -15.08 -0.50
C GLU A 2 -2.50 -14.38 0.71
N ALA A 3 -2.35 -13.06 0.75
CA ALA A 3 -2.91 -12.16 1.74
C ALA A 3 -3.90 -11.24 1.04
N SER A 4 -5.14 -11.16 1.56
CA SER A 4 -6.18 -10.28 1.01
C SER A 4 -6.30 -9.01 1.87
N VAL A 5 -5.93 -7.85 1.31
CA VAL A 5 -6.02 -6.55 1.97
C VAL A 5 -7.20 -5.75 1.45
N ARG A 6 -7.98 -5.17 2.36
CA ARG A 6 -9.00 -4.17 2.02
C ARG A 6 -8.47 -2.75 2.23
N LEU A 7 -8.47 -1.94 1.19
CA LEU A 7 -8.13 -0.51 1.24
C LEU A 7 -9.37 0.34 1.01
N THR A 8 -9.80 1.10 2.02
CA THR A 8 -10.82 2.16 1.87
C THR A 8 -10.27 3.35 1.10
N SER A 9 -11.10 4.33 0.74
CA SER A 9 -10.62 5.59 0.14
C SER A 9 -9.54 6.27 0.97
N ASP A 10 -9.80 6.44 2.26
CA ASP A 10 -8.82 7.08 3.15
C ASP A 10 -7.57 6.21 3.34
N GLY A 11 -7.75 4.88 3.44
CA GLY A 11 -6.64 3.92 3.52
C GLY A 11 -5.79 3.91 2.25
N PHE A 12 -6.40 4.03 1.08
CA PHE A 12 -5.70 4.12 -0.21
C PHE A 12 -4.93 5.44 -0.32
N SER A 13 -5.53 6.56 0.10
CA SER A 13 -4.83 7.84 0.19
C SER A 13 -3.64 7.77 1.13
N ALA A 14 -3.79 7.15 2.31
CA ALA A 14 -2.71 6.93 3.27
C ALA A 14 -1.59 6.06 2.69
N PHE A 15 -1.95 4.96 2.04
CA PHE A 15 -1.00 4.06 1.41
C PHE A 15 -0.21 4.78 0.32
N PHE A 16 -0.90 5.47 -0.58
CA PHE A 16 -0.28 6.25 -1.65
C PHE A 16 0.63 7.36 -1.10
N GLY A 17 0.19 8.06 -0.05
CA GLY A 17 0.97 9.11 0.60
C GLY A 17 2.29 8.59 1.18
N LEU A 18 2.23 7.50 1.95
CA LEU A 18 3.42 6.90 2.55
C LEU A 18 4.39 6.36 1.51
N VAL A 19 3.90 5.62 0.51
CA VAL A 19 4.74 5.10 -0.57
C VAL A 19 5.40 6.23 -1.36
N LYS A 20 4.67 7.33 -1.63
CA LYS A 20 5.24 8.51 -2.29
C LYS A 20 6.32 9.21 -1.46
N GLU A 21 6.20 9.20 -0.12
CA GLU A 21 7.19 9.78 0.77
C GLU A 21 8.39 8.88 1.06
N SER A 22 8.30 7.59 0.76
CA SER A 22 9.40 6.64 0.92
C SER A 22 10.76 7.12 0.38
N PRO A 23 10.89 7.66 -0.86
CA PRO A 23 12.17 8.17 -1.36
C PRO A 23 12.67 9.44 -0.63
N ASN A 24 11.81 10.14 0.10
CA ASN A 24 12.12 11.42 0.75
C ASN A 24 12.63 11.25 2.18
N VAL A 25 12.71 10.02 2.68
CA VAL A 25 13.19 9.71 4.03
C VAL A 25 14.71 9.53 4.02
N SER A 26 15.42 10.26 4.90
CA SER A 26 16.88 10.16 5.00
C SER A 26 17.33 8.76 5.44
N GLY A 27 18.34 8.19 4.77
CA GLY A 27 18.86 6.85 5.06
C GLY A 27 18.06 5.69 4.46
N TYR A 28 17.00 5.98 3.71
CA TYR A 28 16.18 4.97 3.03
C TYR A 28 17.00 4.05 2.11
N GLN A 29 18.00 4.61 1.41
CA GLN A 29 18.93 3.85 0.56
C GLN A 29 19.92 2.95 1.34
N VAL A 30 20.11 3.14 2.65
CA VAL A 30 21.15 2.43 3.43
C VAL A 30 20.63 1.10 4.00
N ALA A 31 19.32 0.96 4.22
CA ALA A 31 18.69 -0.30 4.64
C ALA A 31 18.51 -1.32 3.49
N ARG A 32 18.86 -0.94 2.26
CA ARG A 32 18.13 -1.32 1.03
C ARG A 32 18.78 -2.32 0.08
N LYS A 33 19.87 -3.01 0.46
CA LYS A 33 20.55 -3.90 -0.52
C LYS A 33 19.74 -5.14 -0.95
N SER A 34 18.61 -5.46 -0.30
CA SER A 34 17.79 -6.64 -0.66
C SER A 34 16.34 -6.36 -1.06
N PHE A 35 15.81 -5.15 -0.85
CA PHE A 35 14.37 -4.82 -1.04
C PHE A 35 14.10 -3.53 -1.82
N GLU A 36 15.14 -2.90 -2.39
CA GLU A 36 15.00 -1.68 -3.21
C GLU A 36 14.20 -1.88 -4.50
N SER A 37 14.10 -3.14 -4.94
CA SER A 37 13.26 -3.62 -6.05
C SER A 37 11.79 -3.35 -5.79
N ASP A 38 11.25 -3.89 -4.70
CA ASP A 38 9.81 -4.15 -4.61
C ASP A 38 9.03 -2.86 -4.31
N LEU A 39 9.62 -1.93 -3.56
CA LEU A 39 9.02 -0.61 -3.33
C LEU A 39 9.18 0.36 -4.49
N LYS A 40 10.28 0.27 -5.23
CA LYS A 40 10.42 1.05 -6.46
C LYS A 40 9.39 0.56 -7.48
N GLU A 41 9.20 -0.74 -7.57
CA GLU A 41 8.18 -1.33 -8.42
C GLU A 41 6.77 -1.03 -7.89
N LEU A 42 6.57 -0.96 -6.57
CA LEU A 42 5.31 -0.50 -5.96
C LEU A 42 4.99 0.95 -6.41
N VAL A 43 5.97 1.85 -6.34
CA VAL A 43 5.85 3.22 -6.86
C VAL A 43 5.52 3.25 -8.35
N GLU A 44 6.07 2.32 -9.15
CA GLU A 44 5.78 2.21 -10.57
C GLU A 44 4.35 1.70 -10.86
N ILE A 45 3.78 0.83 -10.03
CA ILE A 45 2.41 0.32 -10.19
C ILE A 45 1.34 1.19 -9.51
N LEU A 46 1.73 2.08 -8.58
CA LEU A 46 0.83 3.00 -7.89
C LEU A 46 -0.09 3.82 -8.82
N PRO A 47 0.37 4.36 -9.97
CA PRO A 47 -0.51 5.03 -10.93
C PRO A 47 -1.60 4.10 -11.49
N GLY A 48 -1.25 2.83 -11.73
CA GLY A 48 -2.19 1.79 -12.15
C GLY A 48 -3.24 1.50 -11.09
N LEU A 49 -2.81 1.27 -9.85
CA LEU A 49 -3.68 1.10 -8.67
C LEU A 49 -4.59 2.32 -8.46
N ARG A 50 -4.04 3.55 -8.56
CA ARG A 50 -4.81 4.79 -8.42
C ARG A 50 -5.84 4.95 -9.53
N GLY A 51 -5.49 4.58 -10.76
CA GLY A 51 -6.42 4.59 -11.89
C GLY A 51 -7.55 3.58 -11.71
N ILE A 52 -7.24 2.38 -11.19
CA ILE A 52 -8.23 1.37 -10.82
C ILE A 52 -9.14 1.93 -9.72
N PHE A 53 -8.56 2.41 -8.62
CA PHE A 53 -9.28 2.96 -7.48
C PHE A 53 -10.23 4.10 -7.90
N ARG A 54 -9.73 5.06 -8.68
CA ARG A 54 -10.53 6.19 -9.18
C ARG A 54 -11.73 5.72 -10.00
N ARG A 55 -11.52 4.78 -10.94
CA ARG A 55 -12.62 4.25 -11.77
C ARG A 55 -13.65 3.48 -10.96
N THR A 56 -13.23 2.76 -9.93
CA THR A 56 -14.15 2.05 -9.04
C THR A 56 -14.96 3.01 -8.19
N VAL A 57 -14.31 3.99 -7.55
CA VAL A 57 -15.00 4.97 -6.69
C VAL A 57 -15.92 5.89 -7.49
N GLU A 58 -15.55 6.23 -8.72
CA GLU A 58 -16.40 7.00 -9.65
C GLU A 58 -17.53 6.16 -10.27
N GLY A 59 -17.71 4.90 -9.86
CA GLY A 59 -18.78 4.01 -10.35
C GLY A 59 -18.61 3.58 -11.81
N ALA A 60 -17.41 3.77 -12.38
CA ALA A 60 -17.11 3.55 -13.80
C ALA A 60 -16.57 2.14 -14.11
N ALA A 61 -16.40 1.27 -13.11
CA ALA A 61 -15.95 -0.10 -13.31
C ALA A 61 -16.82 -1.09 -12.50
N GLU A 62 -17.54 -1.96 -13.20
CA GLU A 62 -17.95 -3.25 -12.64
C GLU A 62 -16.69 -4.05 -12.29
N GLY A 63 -16.69 -4.70 -11.13
CA GLY A 63 -15.57 -5.48 -10.60
C GLY A 63 -15.11 -6.53 -11.61
N GLY A 64 -13.96 -6.29 -12.23
CA GLY A 64 -13.25 -7.27 -13.03
C GLY A 64 -11.96 -7.61 -12.32
N ASP A 65 -11.64 -8.91 -12.28
CA ASP A 65 -10.33 -9.41 -11.88
C ASP A 65 -9.26 -8.71 -12.74
N ARG A 66 -8.26 -8.12 -12.07
CA ARG A 66 -7.17 -7.40 -12.72
C ARG A 66 -5.88 -7.71 -12.00
N GLU A 67 -4.92 -8.18 -12.77
CA GLU A 67 -3.57 -8.46 -12.30
C GLU A 67 -2.64 -7.27 -12.61
N LEU A 68 -1.88 -6.85 -11.62
CA LEU A 68 -0.76 -5.93 -11.75
C LEU A 68 0.52 -6.72 -11.44
N VAL A 69 1.40 -6.84 -12.42
CA VAL A 69 2.62 -7.65 -12.31
C VAL A 69 3.82 -6.73 -12.05
N PHE A 70 4.56 -7.06 -11.00
CA PHE A 70 5.86 -6.49 -10.65
C PHE A 70 6.94 -7.02 -11.61
N ARG A 71 8.05 -6.30 -11.80
CA ARG A 71 9.16 -6.80 -12.62
C ARG A 71 9.90 -7.95 -11.92
N SER A 72 9.81 -8.02 -10.59
CA SER A 72 10.22 -9.17 -9.77
C SER A 72 9.46 -10.47 -10.11
N GLY A 73 8.34 -10.37 -10.82
CA GLY A 73 7.45 -11.49 -11.15
C GLY A 73 6.34 -11.71 -10.13
N GLU A 74 6.31 -10.92 -9.04
CA GLU A 74 5.20 -10.89 -8.09
C GLU A 74 3.97 -10.23 -8.72
N SER A 75 2.77 -10.53 -8.21
CA SER A 75 1.52 -9.94 -8.71
C SER A 75 0.63 -9.41 -7.58
N ILE A 76 -0.08 -8.32 -7.86
CA ILE A 76 -1.24 -7.87 -7.10
C ILE A 76 -2.48 -8.14 -7.92
N HIS A 77 -3.40 -8.91 -7.37
CA HIS A 77 -4.71 -9.17 -7.97
C HIS A 77 -5.77 -8.29 -7.33
N LEU A 78 -6.56 -7.60 -8.13
CA LEU A 78 -7.77 -6.92 -7.68
C LEU A 78 -8.89 -7.94 -7.55
N GLU A 79 -9.19 -8.39 -6.33
CA GLU A 79 -10.27 -9.35 -6.08
C GLU A 79 -11.64 -8.69 -6.18
N ARG A 80 -11.78 -7.49 -5.60
CA ARG A 80 -13.06 -6.79 -5.50
C ARG A 80 -12.86 -5.29 -5.47
N ALA A 81 -13.83 -4.59 -6.03
CA ALA A 81 -13.89 -3.15 -6.01
C ALA A 81 -15.34 -2.76 -5.67
N ASP A 82 -15.54 -2.10 -4.53
CA ASP A 82 -16.85 -1.64 -4.05
C ASP A 82 -16.86 -0.10 -3.92
N GLY A 83 -18.04 0.50 -3.76
CA GLY A 83 -18.23 1.95 -3.71
C GLY A 83 -17.60 2.60 -2.47
N GLY A 84 -16.26 2.71 -2.47
CA GLY A 84 -15.46 3.28 -1.40
C GLY A 84 -14.27 2.42 -0.94
N SER A 85 -14.12 1.18 -1.43
CA SER A 85 -12.95 0.35 -1.10
C SER A 85 -12.55 -0.63 -2.22
N VAL A 86 -11.32 -1.09 -2.16
CA VAL A 86 -10.77 -2.15 -3.02
C VAL A 86 -10.21 -3.27 -2.16
N VAL A 87 -10.34 -4.50 -2.63
CA VAL A 87 -9.72 -5.69 -2.05
C VAL A 87 -8.65 -6.18 -3.01
N LEU A 88 -7.42 -6.30 -2.51
CA LEU A 88 -6.26 -6.74 -3.26
C LEU A 88 -5.75 -8.06 -2.66
N SER A 89 -5.46 -9.05 -3.51
CA SER A 89 -4.67 -10.22 -3.15
C SER A 89 -3.21 -9.99 -3.57
N LEU A 90 -2.27 -10.36 -2.71
CA LEU A 90 -0.84 -10.34 -2.99
C LEU A 90 -0.16 -11.43 -2.16
N GLU A 91 1.06 -11.81 -2.52
CA GLU A 91 1.81 -12.76 -1.70
C GLU A 91 2.08 -12.21 -0.29
N ALA A 92 1.91 -13.05 0.74
CA ALA A 92 2.13 -12.63 2.13
C ALA A 92 3.54 -12.06 2.40
N PRO A 93 4.64 -12.63 1.87
CA PRO A 93 5.98 -12.05 2.03
C PRO A 93 6.09 -10.63 1.44
N LEU A 94 5.42 -10.37 0.32
CA LEU A 94 5.37 -9.04 -0.29
C LEU A 94 4.59 -8.06 0.61
N LEU A 95 3.46 -8.50 1.18
CA LEU A 95 2.70 -7.67 2.11
C LEU A 95 3.49 -7.36 3.40
N GLU A 96 4.21 -8.34 3.94
CA GLU A 96 5.11 -8.16 5.09
C GLU A 96 6.18 -7.10 4.80
N ALA A 97 6.87 -7.22 3.66
CA ALA A 97 7.88 -6.25 3.24
C ALA A 97 7.29 -4.84 3.07
N ILE A 98 6.10 -4.72 2.46
CA ILE A 98 5.39 -3.45 2.34
C ILE A 98 5.10 -2.86 3.72
N VAL A 99 4.58 -3.65 4.67
CA VAL A 99 4.26 -3.17 6.02
C VAL A 99 5.49 -2.66 6.75
N GLU A 100 6.58 -3.42 6.77
CA GLU A 100 7.84 -3.04 7.44
C GLU A 100 8.35 -1.69 6.91
N GLU A 101 8.28 -1.48 5.61
CA GLU A 101 8.77 -0.27 4.97
C GLU A 101 7.88 0.95 5.25
N LEU A 102 6.55 0.77 5.23
CA LEU A 102 5.64 1.84 5.61
C LEU A 102 5.84 2.25 7.09
N GLU A 103 6.18 1.29 7.97
CA GLU A 103 6.54 1.58 9.36
C GLU A 103 7.82 2.41 9.47
N ILE A 104 8.84 2.07 8.67
CA ILE A 104 10.09 2.86 8.60
C ILE A 104 9.78 4.28 8.15
N VAL A 105 9.01 4.46 7.09
CA VAL A 105 8.64 5.79 6.58
C VAL A 105 7.90 6.60 7.63
N ARG A 106 6.87 5.99 8.25
CA ARG A 106 6.08 6.64 9.31
C ARG A 106 6.96 7.00 10.51
N GLY A 107 7.79 6.07 10.98
CA GLY A 107 8.65 6.28 12.15
C GLY A 107 9.70 7.37 11.94
N ARG A 108 10.15 7.57 10.69
CA ARG A 108 11.15 8.58 10.35
C ARG A 108 10.57 9.97 10.15
N LEU A 109 9.39 10.07 9.53
CA LEU A 109 8.72 11.36 9.36
C LEU A 109 8.06 11.81 10.67
N GLY A 110 7.44 10.86 11.39
CA GLY A 110 6.53 11.17 12.48
C GLY A 110 5.19 11.71 11.97
N ASP A 111 4.15 11.58 12.79
CA ASP A 111 2.77 11.86 12.39
C ASP A 111 2.55 13.34 11.99
N THR A 112 3.26 14.28 12.61
CA THR A 112 3.14 15.73 12.30
C THR A 112 3.69 16.08 10.92
N GLU A 113 4.87 15.56 10.58
CA GLU A 113 5.48 15.80 9.27
C GLU A 113 4.69 15.08 8.18
N LEU A 114 4.27 13.84 8.44
CA LEU A 114 3.44 13.08 7.51
C LEU A 114 2.15 13.83 7.18
N ARG A 115 1.45 14.36 8.20
CA ARG A 115 0.26 15.21 8.02
C ARG A 115 0.58 16.45 7.19
N THR A 116 1.70 17.11 7.45
CA THR A 116 2.11 18.33 6.73
C THR A 116 2.36 18.05 5.25
N ARG A 117 2.99 16.92 4.92
CA ARG A 117 3.36 16.56 3.54
C ARG A 117 2.21 15.96 2.74
N THR A 118 1.38 15.15 3.39
CA THR A 118 0.38 14.32 2.71
C THR A 118 -1.06 14.77 2.96
N GLY A 119 -1.29 15.58 4.01
CA GLY A 119 -2.63 15.95 4.46
C GLY A 119 -3.36 14.85 5.26
N ILE A 120 -2.67 13.77 5.60
CA ILE A 120 -3.27 12.55 6.15
C ILE A 120 -3.12 12.54 7.66
N GLU A 121 -4.25 12.32 8.36
CA GLU A 121 -4.29 12.29 9.81
C GLU A 121 -3.76 10.96 10.35
N ALA A 122 -3.07 11.01 11.49
CA ALA A 122 -2.48 9.83 12.14
C ALA A 122 -3.47 8.65 12.32
N PRO A 123 -4.74 8.86 12.73
CA PRO A 123 -5.69 7.76 12.88
C PRO A 123 -6.01 7.02 11.58
N VAL A 124 -5.92 7.70 10.43
CA VAL A 124 -6.11 7.06 9.11
C VAL A 124 -4.93 6.14 8.81
N VAL A 125 -3.73 6.59 9.12
CA VAL A 125 -2.50 5.80 8.97
C VAL A 125 -2.51 4.62 9.93
N ASP A 126 -2.93 4.81 11.18
CA ASP A 126 -3.11 3.72 12.14
C ASP A 126 -4.08 2.65 11.62
N SER A 127 -5.22 3.10 11.07
CA SER A 127 -6.23 2.20 10.51
C SER A 127 -5.70 1.43 9.30
N LEU A 128 -4.93 2.09 8.43
CA LEU A 128 -4.25 1.44 7.30
C LEU A 128 -3.27 0.37 7.80
N MET A 129 -2.37 0.73 8.72
CA MET A 129 -1.34 -0.19 9.22
C MET A 129 -1.95 -1.39 9.95
N ALA A 130 -3.02 -1.17 10.73
CA ALA A 130 -3.77 -2.26 11.35
C ALA A 130 -4.39 -3.18 10.28
N GLY A 131 -5.04 -2.61 9.27
CA GLY A 131 -5.63 -3.37 8.16
C GLY A 131 -4.61 -4.23 7.41
N LEU A 132 -3.45 -3.66 7.07
CA LEU A 132 -2.38 -4.38 6.40
C LEU A 132 -1.85 -5.54 7.26
N ARG A 133 -1.58 -5.31 8.54
CA ARG A 133 -1.10 -6.36 9.45
C ARG A 133 -2.11 -7.49 9.64
N THR A 134 -3.40 -7.18 9.73
CA THR A 134 -4.45 -8.21 9.85
C THR A 134 -4.62 -9.07 8.60
N ALA A 135 -4.20 -8.57 7.44
CA ALA A 135 -4.24 -9.30 6.18
C ALA A 135 -3.08 -10.31 6.05
N ILE A 136 -2.00 -10.18 6.83
CA ILE A 136 -0.86 -11.11 6.82
C ILE A 136 -1.26 -12.42 7.53
N PRO A 137 -1.28 -13.57 6.84
CA PRO A 137 -1.65 -14.85 7.43
C PRO A 137 -0.65 -15.27 8.51
N GLY A 138 -1.12 -15.37 9.76
CA GLY A 138 -0.28 -15.79 10.90
C GLY A 138 -0.02 -14.69 11.93
N HIS A 139 -0.33 -13.43 11.63
CA HIS A 139 -0.34 -12.35 12.61
C HIS A 139 -1.62 -12.40 13.46
N ARG A 140 -1.73 -13.43 14.32
CA ARG A 140 -2.70 -13.43 15.41
C ARG A 140 -2.10 -12.66 16.59
N SER A 141 -2.71 -11.52 16.89
CA SER A 141 -2.59 -10.80 18.17
C SER A 141 -2.72 -11.74 19.36
#